data_AF-A0A3A1YDA3-F1
#
_entry.id   AF-A0A3A1YDA3-F1
#
_cell.length_a   1.000
_cell.length_b   1.000
_cell.length_c   1.000
_cell.angle_alpha   90.00
_cell.angle_beta   90.00
_cell.angle_gamma   90.00
#
_symmetry.space_group_name_H-M   'P 1'
#
loop_
_entity.id
_entity.type
_entity.pdbx_description
1 polymer ?
#
loop_
_entity_poly.entity_id
_entity_poly.type
_entity_poly.pdbx_seq_one_letter_code
_entity_poly.pdbx_strand_id
1 'polypeptide(L)'
;MKQATKYILKAIHIEIILTLITFFIVNILMGGGVGNIPTILIIYVISVMPCIGLAYLVGQKINYSKIEEGVRFFFGIILIFVLLTISFSLGGLISYLIYEFKLLSYSEWLNIAVTFYLFGGLQTLCVGMWLGYKLSGLKS
;
A
#
# COMPACT_ATOMS: atom_id res chain seq x y z
N MET A 1 -21.74 -5.97 -5.34
CA MET A 1 -20.57 -5.47 -4.57
C MET A 1 -20.96 -4.18 -3.85
N LYS A 2 -20.72 -4.10 -2.53
CA LYS A 2 -21.07 -2.92 -1.72
C LYS A 2 -20.33 -1.67 -2.20
N GLN A 3 -20.93 -0.50 -1.97
CA GLN A 3 -20.32 0.78 -2.35
C GLN A 3 -18.99 1.02 -1.63
N ALA A 4 -18.89 0.62 -0.36
CA ALA A 4 -17.63 0.62 0.39
C ALA A 4 -16.53 -0.19 -0.31
N THR A 5 -16.83 -1.43 -0.75
CA THR A 5 -15.87 -2.26 -1.50
C THR A 5 -15.38 -1.58 -2.77
N LYS A 6 -16.27 -0.90 -3.52
CA LYS A 6 -15.88 -0.16 -4.73
C LYS A 6 -14.90 0.96 -4.40
N TYR A 7 -15.12 1.71 -3.32
CA TYR A 7 -14.21 2.78 -2.90
C TYR A 7 -12.86 2.26 -2.43
N ILE A 8 -12.85 1.17 -1.64
CA ILE A 8 -11.61 0.57 -1.16
C ILE A 8 -10.78 0.03 -2.33
N LEU A 9 -11.40 -0.70 -3.27
CA LEU A 9 -10.69 -1.20 -4.45
C LEU A 9 -10.15 -0.06 -5.32
N LYS A 10 -10.91 1.04 -5.47
CA LYS A 10 -10.44 2.23 -6.18
C LYS A 10 -9.25 2.89 -5.47
N ALA A 11 -9.29 3.00 -4.14
CA ALA A 11 -8.17 3.52 -3.36
C ALA A 11 -6.91 2.68 -3.54
N ILE A 12 -7.02 1.35 -3.47
CA ILE A 12 -5.89 0.45 -3.72
C ILE A 12 -5.34 0.62 -5.14
N HIS A 13 -6.22 0.68 -6.15
CA HIS A 13 -5.75 0.83 -7.52
C HIS A 13 -4.94 2.12 -7.71
N ILE A 14 -5.38 3.21 -7.07
CA ILE A 14 -4.66 4.48 -7.05
C ILE A 14 -3.33 4.32 -6.30
N GLU A 15 -3.35 3.72 -5.11
CA GLU A 15 -2.14 3.51 -4.29
C GLU A 15 -1.09 2.68 -5.02
N ILE A 16 -1.51 1.65 -5.75
CA ILE A 16 -0.63 0.79 -6.55
C ILE A 16 0.09 1.59 -7.64
N ILE A 17 -0.64 2.46 -8.33
CA ILE A 17 -0.07 3.28 -9.40
C ILE A 17 0.89 4.31 -8.80
N LEU A 18 0.48 5.00 -7.74
CA LEU A 18 1.29 6.01 -7.07
C LEU A 18 2.58 5.41 -6.48
N THR A 19 2.50 4.24 -5.86
CA THR A 19 3.68 3.55 -5.29
C THR A 19 4.72 3.21 -6.36
N LEU A 20 4.29 2.72 -7.54
CA LEU A 20 5.21 2.50 -8.65
C LEU A 20 5.86 3.81 -9.11
N ILE A 21 5.08 4.87 -9.28
CA ILE A 21 5.58 6.18 -9.68
C ILE A 21 6.61 6.70 -8.65
N THR A 22 6.26 6.67 -7.37
CA THR A 22 7.11 7.12 -6.27
C THR A 22 8.40 6.31 -6.21
N PHE A 23 8.33 4.99 -6.39
CA PHE A 23 9.53 4.15 -6.47
C PHE A 23 10.48 4.61 -7.59
N PHE A 24 9.98 4.81 -8.82
CA PHE A 24 10.81 5.26 -9.93
C PHE A 24 11.39 6.66 -9.71
N ILE A 25 10.58 7.61 -9.22
CA ILE A 25 11.02 8.99 -8.95
C ILE A 25 12.13 8.98 -7.89
N VAL A 26 11.91 8.31 -6.76
CA VAL A 26 12.89 8.25 -5.67
C VAL A 26 14.18 7.59 -6.14
N ASN A 27 14.09 6.50 -6.90
CA ASN A 27 15.27 5.82 -7.43
C ASN A 27 16.12 6.75 -8.33
N ILE A 28 15.48 7.50 -9.24
CA ILE A 28 16.15 8.48 -10.09
C ILE A 28 16.78 9.61 -9.26
N LEU A 29 16.04 10.17 -8.30
CA LEU A 29 16.52 11.27 -7.45
C LEU A 29 17.72 10.88 -6.59
N MET A 30 17.78 9.62 -6.14
CA MET A 30 18.89 9.10 -5.35
C MET A 30 20.11 8.69 -6.20
N GLY A 31 20.11 8.98 -7.51
CA GLY A 31 21.19 8.61 -8.42
C GLY A 31 21.26 7.09 -8.67
N GLY A 32 20.19 6.37 -8.36
CA GLY A 32 20.07 4.95 -8.65
C GLY A 32 19.90 4.69 -10.15
N GLY A 33 20.38 3.53 -10.59
CA GLY A 33 20.03 2.98 -11.90
C GLY A 33 18.69 2.26 -11.86
N VAL A 34 18.07 2.08 -13.02
CA VAL A 34 16.72 1.49 -13.15
C VAL A 34 16.63 0.01 -12.72
N GLY A 35 17.75 -0.60 -12.32
CA GLY A 35 17.83 -1.98 -11.85
C GLY A 35 17.29 -2.98 -12.87
N ASN A 36 17.09 -4.23 -12.42
CA ASN A 36 16.38 -5.23 -13.21
C ASN A 36 14.86 -4.99 -13.07
N ILE A 37 14.31 -4.14 -13.94
CA ILE A 37 12.89 -3.76 -13.96
C ILE A 37 11.95 -4.98 -13.92
N PRO A 38 12.15 -6.03 -14.75
CA PRO A 38 11.34 -7.26 -14.66
C PRO A 38 11.27 -7.85 -13.26
N THR A 39 12.41 -7.99 -12.57
CA THR A 39 12.46 -8.56 -11.22
C THR A 39 11.72 -7.68 -10.22
N ILE A 40 11.90 -6.36 -10.30
CA ILE A 40 11.21 -5.39 -9.43
C ILE A 40 9.70 -5.48 -9.62
N LEU A 41 9.22 -5.54 -10.87
CA LEU A 41 7.80 -5.66 -11.17
C LEU A 41 7.21 -6.99 -10.68
N ILE A 42 7.95 -8.10 -10.80
CA ILE A 42 7.51 -9.40 -10.27
C ILE A 42 7.37 -9.35 -8.75
N ILE A 43 8.39 -8.86 -8.04
CA ILE A 43 8.36 -8.69 -6.57
C ILE A 43 7.15 -7.83 -6.18
N TYR A 44 6.96 -6.72 -6.90
CA TYR A 44 5.88 -5.79 -6.66
C TYR A 44 4.50 -6.45 -6.82
N VAL A 45 4.24 -7.10 -7.97
CA VAL A 45 2.96 -7.76 -8.25
C VAL A 45 2.63 -8.82 -7.20
N ILE A 46 3.60 -9.68 -6.85
CA ILE A 46 3.40 -10.74 -5.85
C ILE A 46 3.12 -10.12 -4.47
N SER A 47 3.81 -9.03 -4.11
CA SER A 47 3.64 -8.37 -2.80
C SER A 47 2.27 -7.67 -2.63
N VAL A 48 1.69 -7.17 -3.73
CA VAL A 48 0.43 -6.42 -3.73
C VAL A 48 -0.78 -7.33 -3.88
N MET A 49 -0.64 -8.47 -4.55
CA MET A 49 -1.76 -9.37 -4.85
C MET A 49 -2.59 -9.78 -3.61
N PRO A 50 -2.00 -10.13 -2.45
CA PRO A 50 -2.76 -10.43 -1.24
C PRO A 50 -3.57 -9.24 -0.71
N CYS A 51 -3.09 -8.00 -0.91
CA CYS A 51 -3.76 -6.79 -0.43
C CYS A 51 -5.10 -6.54 -1.12
N ILE A 52 -5.22 -6.91 -2.40
CA ILE A 52 -6.48 -6.83 -3.15
C ILE A 52 -7.54 -7.75 -2.53
N GLY A 53 -7.15 -8.99 -2.20
CA GLY A 53 -8.01 -9.96 -1.55
C GLY A 53 -8.48 -9.51 -0.16
N LEU A 54 -7.55 -9.03 0.66
CA LEU A 54 -7.84 -8.48 1.99
C LEU A 54 -8.82 -7.32 1.92
N ALA A 55 -8.59 -6.37 1.02
CA ALA A 55 -9.49 -5.24 0.85
C ALA A 55 -10.86 -5.60 0.33
N TYR A 56 -10.95 -6.58 -0.57
CA TYR A 56 -12.23 -7.10 -1.01
C TYR A 56 -13.01 -7.68 0.19
N LEU A 57 -12.35 -8.48 1.03
CA LEU A 57 -12.96 -9.06 2.23
C LEU A 57 -13.39 -7.98 3.23
N VAL A 58 -12.52 -7.02 3.52
CA VAL A 58 -12.80 -5.88 4.43
C VAL A 58 -13.98 -5.06 3.91
N GLY A 59 -14.02 -4.76 2.62
CA GLY A 59 -15.10 -3.99 2.01
C GLY A 59 -16.45 -4.73 2.00
N GLN A 60 -16.44 -6.05 1.87
CA GLN A 60 -17.66 -6.86 1.81
C GLN A 60 -18.19 -7.23 3.19
N LYS A 61 -17.32 -7.56 4.15
CA LYS A 61 -17.73 -8.07 5.46
C LYS A 61 -18.10 -6.97 6.45
N ILE A 62 -17.42 -5.82 6.41
CA ILE A 62 -17.70 -4.74 7.34
C ILE A 62 -19.02 -4.04 6.96
N ASN A 63 -19.82 -3.73 7.98
CA ASN A 63 -21.04 -2.96 7.82
C ASN A 63 -20.80 -1.50 8.20
N TYR A 64 -20.34 -0.71 7.23
CA TYR A 64 -19.97 0.69 7.43
C TYR A 64 -21.15 1.58 7.87
N SER A 65 -22.41 1.24 7.55
CA SER A 65 -23.55 2.04 8.01
C SER A 65 -23.72 2.05 9.53
N LYS A 66 -23.26 1.00 10.21
CA LYS A 66 -23.33 0.89 11.69
C LYS A 66 -22.15 1.58 12.40
N ILE A 67 -21.22 2.16 11.66
CA ILE A 67 -20.01 2.78 12.20
C ILE A 67 -20.17 4.29 12.12
N GLU A 68 -19.83 4.98 13.20
CA GLU A 68 -19.83 6.45 13.24
C GLU A 68 -18.96 7.05 12.13
N GLU A 69 -19.36 8.21 11.63
CA GLU A 69 -18.69 8.88 10.50
C GLU A 69 -17.20 9.13 10.76
N GLY A 70 -16.85 9.69 11.93
CA GLY A 70 -15.45 9.94 12.29
C GLY A 70 -14.62 8.65 12.32
N VAL A 71 -15.19 7.56 12.86
CA VAL A 71 -14.51 6.26 12.92
C VAL A 71 -14.30 5.69 11.52
N ARG A 72 -15.26 5.88 10.59
CA ARG A 72 -15.11 5.48 9.19
C ARG A 72 -14.00 6.24 8.47
N PHE A 73 -13.84 7.53 8.78
CA PHE A 73 -12.75 8.33 8.23
C PHE A 73 -11.39 7.74 8.60
N PHE A 74 -11.14 7.56 9.90
CA PHE A 74 -9.89 6.98 10.39
C PHE A 74 -9.69 5.55 9.91
N PHE A 75 -10.77 4.77 9.79
CA PHE A 75 -10.69 3.41 9.24
C PHE A 75 -10.12 3.39 7.83
N GLY A 76 -10.51 4.33 6.96
CA GLY A 76 -9.96 4.44 5.61
C GLY A 76 -8.45 4.68 5.60
N ILE A 77 -7.97 5.58 6.47
CA ILE A 77 -6.53 5.87 6.61
C ILE A 77 -5.78 4.62 7.11
N ILE A 78 -6.24 4.06 8.24
CA ILE A 78 -5.61 2.89 8.86
C ILE A 78 -5.56 1.72 7.89
N LEU A 79 -6.64 1.48 7.15
CA LEU A 79 -6.71 0.38 6.20
C LEU A 79 -5.62 0.47 5.12
N ILE A 80 -5.44 1.64 4.49
CA ILE A 80 -4.44 1.79 3.43
C ILE A 80 -3.01 1.69 4.00
N PHE A 81 -2.75 2.24 5.19
CA PHE A 81 -1.45 2.06 5.86
C PHE A 81 -1.15 0.60 6.23
N VAL A 82 -2.13 -0.13 6.74
CA VAL A 82 -1.96 -1.56 7.06
C VAL A 82 -1.63 -2.34 5.79
N LEU A 83 -2.33 -2.08 4.68
CA LEU A 83 -2.05 -2.73 3.41
C LEU A 83 -0.67 -2.37 2.86
N LEU A 84 -0.24 -1.11 2.99
CA LEU A 84 1.11 -0.67 2.65
C LEU A 84 2.16 -1.47 3.43
N THR A 85 2.02 -1.56 4.75
CA THR A 85 2.95 -2.29 5.61
C THR A 85 2.99 -3.79 5.28
N ILE A 86 1.85 -4.40 4.98
CA ILE A 86 1.78 -5.81 4.54
C ILE A 86 2.53 -5.98 3.22
N SER A 87 2.25 -5.15 2.22
CA SER A 87 2.89 -5.23 0.90
C SER A 87 4.40 -4.99 0.99
N PHE A 88 4.85 -3.99 1.77
CA PHE A 88 6.27 -3.72 2.00
C PHE A 88 6.97 -4.91 2.65
N SER A 89 6.38 -5.50 3.69
CA SER A 89 6.94 -6.64 4.40
C SER A 89 7.03 -7.88 3.49
N LEU A 90 6.00 -8.13 2.69
CA LEU A 90 6.01 -9.20 1.70
C LEU A 90 7.05 -8.96 0.60
N GLY A 91 7.17 -7.74 0.09
CA GLY A 91 8.19 -7.39 -0.90
C GLY A 91 9.60 -7.63 -0.38
N GLY A 92 9.87 -7.28 0.88
CA GLY A 92 11.13 -7.59 1.55
C GLY A 92 11.39 -9.10 1.66
N LEU A 93 10.38 -9.88 2.08
CA LEU A 93 10.48 -11.34 2.18
C LEU A 93 10.74 -12.01 0.83
N ILE A 94 10.02 -11.59 -0.22
CA ILE A 94 10.19 -12.13 -1.57
C ILE A 94 11.58 -11.78 -2.11
N SER A 95 12.04 -10.54 -1.88
CA SER A 95 13.39 -10.12 -2.27
C SER A 95 14.44 -11.01 -1.59
N TYR A 96 14.30 -11.24 -0.29
CA TYR A 96 15.19 -12.13 0.47
C TYR A 96 15.24 -13.56 -0.10
N LEU A 97 14.10 -14.11 -0.52
CA LEU A 97 14.03 -15.45 -1.13
C LEU A 97 14.67 -15.49 -2.53
N ILE A 98 14.45 -14.46 -3.36
CA ILE A 98 15.00 -14.38 -4.72
C ILE A 98 16.52 -14.24 -4.71
N TYR A 99 17.06 -13.45 -3.77
CA TYR A 99 18.50 -13.21 -3.66
C TYR A 99 19.22 -14.23 -2.75
N GLU A 100 18.75 -15.48 -2.75
CA GLU A 100 19.38 -16.63 -2.07
C GLU A 100 19.67 -16.40 -0.58
N PHE A 101 18.70 -15.89 0.17
CA PHE A 101 18.82 -15.64 1.61
C PHE A 101 19.90 -14.60 1.98
N LYS A 102 20.29 -13.73 1.03
CA LYS A 102 21.07 -12.54 1.34
C LYS A 102 20.21 -11.53 2.09
N LEU A 103 20.41 -11.46 3.40
CA LEU A 103 19.85 -10.40 4.22
C LEU A 103 20.54 -9.08 3.88
N LEU A 104 19.72 -8.06 3.62
CA LEU A 104 20.18 -6.67 3.67
C LEU A 104 20.76 -6.42 5.06
N SER A 105 21.84 -5.64 5.13
CA SER A 105 22.29 -5.15 6.43
C SER A 105 21.17 -4.36 7.09
N TYR A 106 21.16 -4.32 8.43
CA TYR A 106 20.16 -3.56 9.18
C TYR A 106 20.11 -2.08 8.72
N SER A 107 21.27 -1.49 8.43
CA SER A 107 21.39 -0.13 7.89
C SER A 107 20.73 0.05 6.52
N GLU A 108 20.92 -0.90 5.61
CA GLU A 108 20.31 -0.83 4.27
C GLU A 108 18.80 -1.02 4.35
N TRP A 109 18.35 -1.99 5.14
CA TRP A 109 16.92 -2.22 5.36
C TRP A 109 16.24 -1.00 5.97
N LEU A 110 16.87 -0.39 6.99
CA LEU A 110 16.35 0.80 7.65
C LEU A 110 16.31 2.00 6.69
N ASN A 111 17.34 2.20 5.87
CA ASN A 111 17.33 3.25 4.85
C ASN A 111 16.22 3.06 3.81
N ILE A 112 16.01 1.83 3.34
CA ILE A 112 14.92 1.50 2.41
C ILE A 112 13.58 1.76 3.08
N ALA A 113 13.38 1.29 4.32
CA ALA A 113 12.14 1.49 5.07
C ALA A 113 11.85 2.97 5.30
N VAL A 114 12.81 3.75 5.80
CA VAL A 114 12.63 5.18 6.07
C VAL A 114 12.32 5.94 4.78
N THR A 115 13.05 5.68 3.71
CA THR A 115 12.80 6.32 2.41
C THR A 115 11.40 5.96 1.89
N PHE A 116 11.03 4.69 1.96
CA PHE A 116 9.73 4.21 1.50
C PHE A 116 8.58 4.76 2.35
N TYR A 117 8.70 4.81 3.68
CA TYR A 117 7.65 5.39 4.53
C TYR A 117 7.60 6.91 4.48
N LEU A 118 8.69 7.60 4.18
CA LEU A 118 8.69 9.06 4.04
C LEU A 118 7.99 9.49 2.75
N PHE A 119 8.39 8.93 1.61
CA PHE A 119 7.78 9.27 0.32
C PHE A 119 6.47 8.52 0.06
N GLY A 120 6.46 7.21 0.35
CA GLY A 120 5.27 6.37 0.25
C GLY A 120 4.24 6.71 1.32
N GLY A 121 4.62 6.97 2.57
CA GLY A 121 3.64 7.29 3.62
C GLY A 121 2.85 8.57 3.34
N LEU A 122 3.45 9.58 2.72
CA LEU A 122 2.74 10.81 2.35
C LEU A 122 1.65 10.57 1.29
N GLN A 123 1.96 9.82 0.23
CA GLN A 123 0.95 9.45 -0.78
C GLN A 123 -0.14 8.53 -0.17
N THR A 124 0.25 7.58 0.68
CA THR A 124 -0.64 6.65 1.38
C THR A 124 -1.61 7.42 2.27
N LEU A 125 -1.13 8.48 2.94
CA LEU A 125 -1.96 9.36 3.74
C LEU A 125 -2.99 10.08 2.86
N CYS A 126 -2.59 10.64 1.72
CA CYS A 126 -3.51 11.30 0.78
C CYS A 126 -4.61 10.34 0.28
N VAL A 127 -4.23 9.13 -0.13
CA VAL A 127 -5.19 8.11 -0.58
C VAL A 127 -6.09 7.64 0.57
N GLY A 128 -5.51 7.45 1.75
CA GLY A 128 -6.21 7.08 2.98
C GLY A 128 -7.24 8.12 3.42
N MET A 129 -6.89 9.41 3.38
CA MET A 129 -7.81 10.52 3.68
C MET A 129 -8.96 10.56 2.66
N TRP A 130 -8.65 10.39 1.37
CA TRP A 130 -9.67 10.34 0.32
C TRP A 130 -10.62 9.16 0.52
N LEU A 131 -10.10 7.97 0.84
CA LEU A 131 -10.90 6.79 1.13
C LEU A 131 -11.77 7.01 2.37
N GLY A 132 -11.17 7.50 3.46
CA GLY A 132 -11.86 7.80 4.71
C GLY A 132 -13.02 8.75 4.50
N TYR A 133 -12.83 9.82 3.73
CA TYR A 133 -13.88 10.76 3.35
C TYR A 133 -15.02 10.06 2.60
N LYS A 134 -14.70 9.21 1.62
CA LYS A 134 -15.71 8.46 0.86
C LYS A 134 -16.48 7.44 1.71
N LEU A 135 -15.82 6.80 2.67
CA LEU A 135 -16.47 5.87 3.59
C LEU A 135 -17.40 6.60 4.58
N SER A 136 -16.99 7.77 5.06
CA SER A 136 -17.78 8.60 5.97
C SER A 136 -19.05 9.12 5.32
N GLY A 137 -19.00 9.45 4.02
CA GLY A 137 -20.16 9.88 3.25
C GLY A 137 -21.14 8.77 2.82
N LEU A 138 -20.89 7.51 3.21
CA LEU A 138 -21.87 6.43 2.98
C LEU A 138 -23.10 6.70 3.86
N LYS A 139 -24.28 6.83 3.24
CA LYS A 139 -25.53 6.96 3.99
C LYS A 139 -25.75 5.67 4.80
N SER A 140 -26.05 5.83 6.08
CA SER A 140 -26.54 4.73 6.92
C SER A 140 -27.92 4.26 6.46
#